data_AF-A0A9K3LAA4-F1
#
_entry.id   AF-A0A9K3LAA4-F1
#
_cell.length_a   1.000
_cell.length_b   1.000
_cell.length_c   1.000
_cell.angle_alpha   90.00
_cell.angle_beta   90.00
_cell.angle_gamma   90.00
#
_symmetry.space_group_name_H-M   'P 1'
#
loop_
_entity.id
_entity.type
_entity.pdbx_description
1 polymer ?
#
loop_
_entity_poly.entity_id
_entity_poly.type
_entity_poly.pdbx_seq_one_letter_code
_entity_poly.pdbx_strand_id
1 'polypeptide(L)'
;MKLVNTRWKRLCTSALGRKCWKNDIKKQRAVQTKTELKKAIEEYCKYDIVSLEFLEETATEYEFPMNQWDVSKVTDMSELFVYRVRFNEAIGCWDVSRVTDMRNMFCGAILFNQDIGGWDVSSVRDMRGIFQLAGSFDRDIGCWDVSNVLDIARIFHMATSFDQYIGSWVVSNVRRTDSIFEGARLFNQDIRSWDVSNARGMKRMFRNAHCFDQDIGSWNVSRVRTMEGIFTNAY
;
A
#
# COMPACT_ATOMS: atom_id res chain seq x y z
N MET A 1 -27.40 1.99 -2.84
CA MET A 1 -26.15 1.35 -3.31
C MET A 1 -25.55 1.93 -4.61
N LYS A 2 -26.34 2.34 -5.63
CA LYS A 2 -25.76 2.88 -6.90
C LYS A 2 -25.09 4.26 -6.79
N LEU A 3 -25.58 5.16 -5.93
CA LEU A 3 -25.13 6.55 -5.86
C LEU A 3 -23.70 6.73 -5.31
N VAL A 4 -23.33 5.94 -4.30
CA VAL A 4 -21.99 5.97 -3.66
C VAL A 4 -20.91 5.55 -4.68
N ASN A 5 -21.17 4.49 -5.44
CA ASN A 5 -20.23 3.95 -6.43
C ASN A 5 -19.91 4.95 -7.57
N THR A 6 -20.89 5.74 -8.05
CA THR A 6 -20.67 6.74 -9.11
C THR A 6 -19.86 7.95 -8.68
N ARG A 7 -20.03 8.44 -7.44
CA ARG A 7 -19.25 9.57 -6.92
C ARG A 7 -17.79 9.18 -6.68
N TRP A 8 -17.57 8.00 -6.09
CA TRP A 8 -16.22 7.46 -5.87
C TRP A 8 -15.48 7.18 -7.18
N LYS A 9 -16.15 6.59 -8.19
CA LYS A 9 -15.54 6.37 -9.52
C LYS A 9 -14.99 7.65 -10.16
N ARG A 10 -15.71 8.78 -10.02
CA ARG A 10 -15.25 10.09 -10.53
C ARG A 10 -14.01 10.59 -9.78
N LEU A 11 -13.97 10.44 -8.45
CA LEU A 11 -12.80 10.80 -7.65
C LEU A 11 -11.57 9.98 -8.06
N CYS A 12 -11.74 8.68 -8.28
CA CYS A 12 -10.63 7.82 -8.70
C CYS A 12 -10.11 8.12 -10.11
N THR A 13 -10.98 8.53 -11.03
CA THR A 13 -10.53 8.99 -12.37
C THR A 13 -9.64 10.24 -12.27
N SER A 14 -9.91 11.13 -11.32
CA SER A 14 -9.09 12.32 -11.09
C SER A 14 -7.75 12.03 -10.38
N ALA A 15 -7.70 10.98 -9.54
CA ALA A 15 -6.48 10.54 -8.88
C ALA A 15 -5.51 9.84 -9.86
N LEU A 16 -6.01 8.94 -10.70
CA LEU A 16 -5.23 8.24 -11.73
C LEU A 16 -4.72 9.16 -12.86
N GLY A 17 -5.38 10.31 -13.04
CA GLY A 17 -5.03 11.30 -14.06
C GLY A 17 -3.83 12.19 -13.72
N ARG A 18 -3.29 12.14 -12.49
CA ARG A 18 -2.11 12.91 -12.07
C ARG A 18 -0.82 12.24 -12.56
N LYS A 19 -0.67 12.09 -13.87
CA LYS A 19 0.63 11.71 -14.45
C LYS A 19 1.58 12.89 -14.29
N CYS A 20 2.54 12.76 -13.37
CA CYS A 20 3.63 13.73 -13.20
C CYS A 20 4.52 13.82 -14.45
N TRP A 21 4.40 12.86 -15.37
CA TRP A 21 5.13 12.81 -16.63
C TRP A 21 4.55 13.74 -17.68
N LYS A 22 4.83 15.03 -17.52
CA LYS A 22 4.91 15.96 -18.64
C LYS A 22 6.15 16.80 -18.42
N ASN A 23 7.25 16.40 -19.03
CA ASN A 23 8.13 17.28 -19.81
C ASN A 23 9.24 16.47 -20.48
N ASP A 24 9.60 16.91 -21.68
CA ASP A 24 10.64 16.37 -22.55
C ASP A 24 12.03 16.38 -21.89
N ILE A 25 12.43 15.26 -21.28
CA ILE A 25 13.75 15.08 -20.68
C ILE A 25 14.44 13.89 -21.36
N LYS A 26 15.71 14.07 -21.71
CA LYS A 26 16.60 13.08 -22.33
C LYS A 26 16.42 11.72 -21.66
N LYS A 27 16.34 10.64 -22.45
CA LYS A 27 16.09 9.25 -22.04
C LYS A 27 16.78 8.89 -20.72
N GLN A 28 16.06 9.06 -19.62
CA GLN A 28 16.37 8.47 -18.33
C GLN A 28 16.43 6.96 -18.51
N ARG A 29 17.42 6.30 -17.90
CA ARG A 29 17.49 4.85 -17.91
C ARG A 29 16.40 4.32 -16.98
N ALA A 30 15.47 3.55 -17.53
CA ALA A 30 14.49 2.84 -16.71
C ALA A 30 15.18 1.81 -15.80
N VAL A 31 14.76 1.73 -14.55
CA VAL A 31 15.18 0.69 -13.60
C VAL A 31 14.59 -0.65 -14.05
N GLN A 32 15.44 -1.64 -14.29
CA GLN A 32 15.01 -2.90 -14.90
C GLN A 32 14.57 -3.95 -13.88
N THR A 33 15.11 -3.93 -12.66
CA THR A 33 14.88 -5.00 -11.68
C THR A 33 14.66 -4.47 -10.27
N LYS A 34 14.03 -5.29 -9.42
CA LYS A 34 13.95 -5.05 -7.97
C LYS A 34 15.33 -4.82 -7.34
N THR A 35 16.31 -5.62 -7.73
CA THR A 35 17.66 -5.56 -7.16
C THR A 35 18.34 -4.23 -7.47
N GLU A 36 18.21 -3.76 -8.71
CA GLU A 36 18.70 -2.45 -9.15
C GLU A 36 17.99 -1.32 -8.39
N LEU A 37 16.65 -1.36 -8.32
CA LEU A 37 15.88 -0.37 -7.58
C LEU A 37 16.26 -0.33 -6.09
N LYS A 38 16.40 -1.50 -5.47
CA LYS A 38 16.75 -1.61 -4.05
C LYS A 38 18.14 -1.02 -3.78
N LYS A 39 19.12 -1.28 -4.65
CA LYS A 39 20.46 -0.68 -4.54
C LYS A 39 20.42 0.84 -4.69
N ALA A 40 19.72 1.35 -5.69
CA ALA A 40 19.55 2.79 -5.89
C ALA A 40 18.91 3.46 -4.66
N ILE A 41 17.88 2.84 -4.06
CA ILE A 41 17.28 3.31 -2.80
C ILE A 41 18.27 3.24 -1.64
N GLU A 42 19.04 2.14 -1.52
CA GLU A 42 20.06 2.00 -0.48
C GLU A 42 21.11 3.10 -0.55
N GLU A 43 21.58 3.42 -1.75
CA GLU A 43 22.53 4.49 -2.01
C GLU A 43 21.93 5.88 -1.74
N TYR A 44 20.73 6.15 -2.25
CA TYR A 44 20.00 7.40 -2.01
C TYR A 44 19.74 7.65 -0.53
N CYS A 45 19.35 6.61 0.23
CA CYS A 45 19.03 6.70 1.65
C CYS A 45 20.23 6.46 2.58
N LYS A 46 21.45 6.25 2.06
CA LYS A 46 22.61 5.82 2.86
C LYS A 46 23.06 6.87 3.88
N TYR A 47 22.85 8.15 3.57
CA TYR A 47 23.36 9.25 4.36
C TYR A 47 22.21 10.16 4.81
N ASP A 48 21.98 10.25 6.13
CA ASP A 48 21.12 11.29 6.71
C ASP A 48 21.68 12.71 6.47
N ILE A 49 22.95 12.85 6.03
CA ILE A 49 23.67 14.10 5.78
C ILE A 49 24.58 13.93 4.55
N VAL A 50 24.32 14.75 3.54
CA VAL A 50 24.90 14.83 2.19
C VAL A 50 26.44 14.73 2.15
N SER A 51 27.00 13.62 1.67
CA SER A 51 28.27 13.67 0.94
C SER A 51 27.94 13.84 -0.54
N LEU A 52 28.20 15.04 -1.08
CA LEU A 52 27.78 15.46 -2.42
C LEU A 52 28.29 14.54 -3.54
N GLU A 53 29.49 13.97 -3.39
CA GLU A 53 30.15 13.15 -4.41
C GLU A 53 29.39 11.84 -4.77
N PHE A 54 28.74 11.20 -3.80
CA PHE A 54 27.97 9.96 -4.05
C PHE A 54 26.52 10.21 -4.50
N LEU A 55 25.96 11.38 -4.14
CA LEU A 55 24.65 11.78 -4.66
C LEU A 55 24.74 12.14 -6.15
N GLU A 56 25.88 12.61 -6.62
CA GLU A 56 26.12 12.87 -8.05
C GLU A 56 26.00 11.60 -8.91
N GLU A 57 26.47 10.44 -8.44
CA GLU A 57 26.37 9.18 -9.20
C GLU A 57 24.92 8.72 -9.37
N THR A 58 24.16 8.60 -8.28
CA THR A 58 22.75 8.20 -8.32
C THR A 58 21.88 9.24 -9.04
N ALA A 59 22.17 10.53 -8.89
CA ALA A 59 21.50 11.61 -9.62
C ALA A 59 21.86 11.60 -11.12
N THR A 60 23.06 11.16 -11.50
CA THR A 60 23.44 11.03 -12.92
C THR A 60 22.71 9.86 -13.58
N GLU A 61 22.51 8.75 -12.86
CA GLU A 61 21.86 7.56 -13.42
C GLU A 61 20.32 7.65 -13.40
N TYR A 62 19.74 8.06 -12.28
CA TYR A 62 18.29 8.01 -12.06
C TYR A 62 17.62 9.37 -11.89
N GLU A 63 18.38 10.48 -11.89
CA GLU A 63 17.90 11.84 -11.61
C GLU A 63 17.46 12.08 -10.16
N PHE A 64 17.55 13.34 -9.72
CA PHE A 64 17.02 13.82 -8.45
C PHE A 64 15.81 14.74 -8.72
N PRO A 65 14.72 14.66 -7.94
CA PRO A 65 14.49 13.77 -6.78
C PRO A 65 14.02 12.36 -7.17
N MET A 66 14.01 11.44 -6.19
CA MET A 66 13.56 10.04 -6.37
C MET A 66 12.15 9.89 -6.95
N ASN A 67 11.28 10.89 -6.80
CA ASN A 67 9.96 10.90 -7.43
C ASN A 67 10.02 10.90 -8.98
N GLN A 68 11.16 11.24 -9.59
CA GLN A 68 11.36 11.22 -11.03
C GLN A 68 11.84 9.87 -11.57
N TRP A 69 12.12 8.88 -10.73
CA TRP A 69 12.70 7.62 -11.20
C TRP A 69 11.74 6.84 -12.10
N ASP A 70 12.20 6.47 -13.30
CA ASP A 70 11.47 5.54 -14.17
C ASP A 70 11.58 4.11 -13.63
N VAL A 71 10.60 3.73 -12.80
CA VAL A 71 10.44 2.37 -12.26
C VAL A 71 9.46 1.51 -13.07
N SER A 72 9.03 1.98 -14.25
CA SER A 72 7.95 1.36 -15.05
C SER A 72 8.23 -0.06 -15.54
N LYS A 73 9.47 -0.54 -15.44
CA LYS A 73 9.85 -1.92 -15.81
C LYS A 73 9.87 -2.88 -14.63
N VAL A 74 9.84 -2.39 -13.39
CA VAL A 74 9.92 -3.20 -12.18
C VAL A 74 8.59 -3.92 -11.93
N THR A 75 8.64 -5.24 -11.76
CA THR A 75 7.43 -6.07 -11.49
C THR A 75 7.35 -6.58 -10.05
N ASP A 76 8.43 -6.47 -9.28
CA ASP A 76 8.51 -6.87 -7.87
C ASP A 76 9.06 -5.68 -7.06
N MET A 77 8.23 -5.15 -6.16
CA MET A 77 8.58 -4.07 -5.24
C MET A 77 8.51 -4.52 -3.78
N SER A 78 8.53 -5.84 -3.55
CA SER A 78 8.52 -6.36 -2.19
C SER A 78 9.75 -5.90 -1.40
N GLU A 79 9.55 -5.49 -0.16
CA GLU A 79 10.59 -5.15 0.81
C GLU A 79 11.56 -4.00 0.40
N LEU A 80 11.17 -3.11 -0.52
CA LEU A 80 12.04 -2.00 -0.95
C LEU A 80 12.39 -1.02 0.17
N PHE A 81 11.43 -0.71 1.04
CA PHE A 81 11.59 0.23 2.17
C PHE A 81 11.42 -0.45 3.53
N VAL A 82 11.60 -1.77 3.60
CA VAL A 82 11.45 -2.54 4.85
C VAL A 82 12.38 -1.99 5.93
N TYR A 83 11.81 -1.70 7.11
CA TYR A 83 12.44 -1.11 8.29
C TYR A 83 13.21 0.20 8.05
N ARG A 84 12.93 0.93 6.96
CA ARG A 84 13.45 2.29 6.78
C ARG A 84 12.61 3.27 7.61
N VAL A 85 12.85 3.26 8.91
CA VAL A 85 12.07 4.00 9.93
C VAL A 85 11.84 5.48 9.57
N ARG A 86 12.83 6.14 8.97
CA ARG A 86 12.79 7.56 8.59
C ARG A 86 12.31 7.84 7.17
N PHE A 87 12.02 6.82 6.37
CA PHE A 87 11.64 7.00 4.98
C PHE A 87 10.29 7.71 4.85
N ASN A 88 10.28 8.87 4.17
CA ASN A 88 9.07 9.63 3.88
C ASN A 88 9.23 10.48 2.60
N GLU A 89 10.04 10.01 1.64
CA GLU A 89 10.32 10.72 0.39
C GLU A 89 9.18 10.57 -0.61
N ALA A 90 8.93 11.61 -1.41
CA ALA A 90 7.88 11.60 -2.40
C ALA A 90 8.15 10.51 -3.47
N ILE A 91 7.17 9.62 -3.67
CA ILE A 91 7.19 8.54 -4.68
C ILE A 91 5.83 8.39 -5.39
N GLY A 92 4.90 9.33 -5.18
CA GLY A 92 3.56 9.27 -5.77
C GLY A 92 3.53 9.28 -7.31
N CYS A 93 4.63 9.68 -7.94
CA CYS A 93 4.78 9.76 -9.40
C CYS A 93 5.31 8.46 -10.05
N TRP A 94 5.69 7.46 -9.26
CA TRP A 94 6.16 6.17 -9.77
C TRP A 94 5.08 5.44 -10.57
N ASP A 95 5.44 4.95 -11.76
CA ASP A 95 4.58 4.04 -12.52
C ASP A 95 4.73 2.61 -11.99
N VAL A 96 3.76 2.21 -11.15
CA VAL A 96 3.70 0.86 -10.55
C VAL A 96 2.74 -0.08 -11.29
N SER A 97 2.24 0.31 -12.47
CA SER A 97 1.18 -0.42 -13.21
C SER A 97 1.56 -1.86 -13.60
N ARG A 98 2.86 -2.18 -13.64
CA ARG A 98 3.37 -3.53 -13.95
C ARG A 98 3.79 -4.34 -12.72
N VAL A 99 3.68 -3.76 -11.53
CA VAL A 99 4.06 -4.43 -10.28
C VAL A 99 3.03 -5.51 -9.94
N THR A 100 3.54 -6.69 -9.60
CA THR A 100 2.74 -7.88 -9.26
C THR A 100 2.91 -8.31 -7.80
N ASP A 101 4.02 -7.93 -7.18
CA ASP A 101 4.38 -8.24 -5.80
C ASP A 101 4.79 -6.96 -5.05
N MET A 102 4.06 -6.59 -4.00
CA MET A 102 4.36 -5.43 -3.14
C MET A 102 4.58 -5.83 -1.69
N ARG A 103 4.82 -7.12 -1.40
CA ARG A 103 4.92 -7.62 -0.02
C ARG A 103 5.88 -6.80 0.83
N ASN A 104 5.44 -6.39 2.01
CA ASN A 104 6.25 -5.71 3.01
C ASN A 104 6.95 -4.44 2.49
N MET A 105 6.47 -3.81 1.41
CA MET A 105 7.16 -2.71 0.75
C MET A 105 7.51 -1.56 1.71
N PHE A 106 6.60 -1.18 2.62
CA PHE A 106 6.80 -0.19 3.67
C PHE A 106 6.72 -0.78 5.08
N CYS A 107 6.96 -2.09 5.22
CA CYS A 107 6.87 -2.74 6.53
C CYS A 107 7.91 -2.14 7.49
N GLY A 108 7.47 -1.52 8.58
CA GLY A 108 8.34 -0.83 9.55
C GLY A 108 8.88 0.53 9.09
N ALA A 109 8.38 1.09 7.98
CA ALA A 109 8.65 2.48 7.61
C ALA A 109 7.77 3.44 8.43
N ILE A 110 8.12 3.60 9.72
CA ILE A 110 7.28 4.23 10.75
C ILE A 110 6.82 5.64 10.36
N LEU A 111 7.68 6.44 9.70
CA LEU A 111 7.37 7.83 9.32
C LEU A 111 6.74 7.98 7.93
N PHE A 112 6.57 6.90 7.16
CA PHE A 112 6.05 6.99 5.80
C PHE A 112 4.58 7.44 5.79
N ASN A 113 4.31 8.56 5.12
CA ASN A 113 2.96 9.13 4.99
C ASN A 113 2.80 9.97 3.69
N GLN A 114 3.39 9.50 2.58
CA GLN A 114 3.33 10.18 1.29
C GLN A 114 2.08 9.79 0.48
N ASP A 115 1.59 10.73 -0.33
CA ASP A 115 0.44 10.49 -1.22
C ASP A 115 0.82 9.50 -2.33
N ILE A 116 0.23 8.31 -2.26
CA ILE A 116 0.33 7.21 -3.22
C ILE A 116 -1.06 6.75 -3.68
N GLY A 117 -2.09 7.56 -3.46
CA GLY A 117 -3.47 7.24 -3.83
C GLY A 117 -3.68 7.14 -5.34
N GLY A 118 -2.78 7.75 -6.13
CA GLY A 118 -2.79 7.73 -7.59
C GLY A 118 -2.10 6.52 -8.23
N TRP A 119 -1.52 5.61 -7.46
CA TRP A 119 -0.86 4.41 -7.98
C TRP A 119 -1.85 3.44 -8.65
N ASP A 120 -1.49 2.97 -9.84
CA ASP A 120 -2.20 1.88 -10.51
C ASP A 120 -1.70 0.52 -9.97
N VAL A 121 -2.42 -0.03 -8.99
CA VAL A 121 -2.10 -1.33 -8.38
C VAL A 121 -2.89 -2.49 -8.98
N SER A 122 -3.56 -2.29 -10.13
CA SER A 122 -4.46 -3.29 -10.73
C SER A 122 -3.77 -4.59 -11.13
N SER A 123 -2.45 -4.58 -11.35
CA SER A 123 -1.64 -5.78 -11.65
C SER A 123 -1.17 -6.54 -10.40
N VAL A 124 -1.31 -5.98 -9.20
CA VAL A 124 -0.75 -6.54 -7.97
C VAL A 124 -1.54 -7.78 -7.54
N ARG A 125 -0.82 -8.85 -7.17
CA ARG A 125 -1.40 -10.10 -6.66
C ARG A 125 -1.17 -10.31 -5.17
N ASP A 126 -0.08 -9.77 -4.63
CA ASP A 126 0.32 -9.96 -3.24
C ASP A 126 0.65 -8.62 -2.56
N MET A 127 -0.15 -8.28 -1.56
CA MET A 127 -0.08 -7.03 -0.80
C MET A 127 0.18 -7.26 0.69
N ARG A 128 0.75 -8.42 1.07
CA ARG A 128 1.01 -8.70 2.49
C ARG A 128 1.82 -7.61 3.13
N GLY A 129 1.35 -7.12 4.25
CA GLY A 129 2.15 -6.25 5.12
C GLY A 129 2.70 -4.99 4.45
N ILE A 130 2.11 -4.48 3.36
CA ILE A 130 2.61 -3.25 2.68
C ILE A 130 2.84 -2.15 3.72
N PHE A 131 1.89 -1.91 4.62
CA PHE A 131 1.96 -0.91 5.68
C PHE A 131 2.06 -1.53 7.08
N GLN A 132 2.52 -2.78 7.21
CA GLN A 132 2.72 -3.39 8.51
C GLN A 132 3.70 -2.54 9.34
N LEU A 133 3.33 -2.14 10.55
CA LEU A 133 4.14 -1.27 11.43
C LEU A 133 4.43 0.14 10.85
N ALA A 134 3.74 0.58 9.78
CA ALA A 134 3.84 1.93 9.26
C ALA A 134 2.98 2.89 10.10
N GLY A 135 3.48 3.22 11.29
CA GLY A 135 2.71 3.90 12.34
C GLY A 135 2.11 5.26 11.97
N SER A 136 2.69 5.98 11.01
CA SER A 136 2.25 7.32 10.57
C SER A 136 1.39 7.33 9.31
N PHE A 137 1.23 6.19 8.62
CA PHE A 137 0.56 6.15 7.33
C PHE A 137 -0.95 6.35 7.47
N ASP A 138 -1.48 7.40 6.85
CA ASP A 138 -2.90 7.76 6.84
C ASP A 138 -3.28 8.50 5.54
N ARG A 139 -2.88 7.96 4.38
CA ARG A 139 -3.20 8.53 3.07
C ARG A 139 -4.30 7.77 2.35
N ASP A 140 -5.14 8.52 1.65
CA ASP A 140 -6.26 7.98 0.88
C ASP A 140 -5.74 7.05 -0.22
N ILE A 141 -6.10 5.78 -0.08
CA ILE A 141 -5.86 4.70 -1.04
C ILE A 141 -7.16 3.98 -1.41
N GLY A 142 -8.31 4.61 -1.14
CA GLY A 142 -9.64 4.04 -1.45
C GLY A 142 -9.86 3.82 -2.95
N CYS A 143 -9.06 4.48 -3.79
CA CYS A 143 -9.10 4.36 -5.24
C CYS A 143 -8.23 3.24 -5.84
N TRP A 144 -7.48 2.51 -5.02
CA TRP A 144 -6.72 1.35 -5.49
C TRP A 144 -7.64 0.23 -6.01
N ASP A 145 -7.37 -0.24 -7.23
CA ASP A 145 -8.01 -1.42 -7.78
C ASP A 145 -7.32 -2.69 -7.26
N VAL A 146 -7.86 -3.25 -6.19
CA VAL A 146 -7.36 -4.49 -5.58
C VAL A 146 -8.05 -5.75 -6.10
N SER A 147 -8.79 -5.68 -7.21
CA SER A 147 -9.61 -6.79 -7.72
C SER A 147 -8.80 -8.03 -8.11
N ASN A 148 -7.51 -7.88 -8.45
CA ASN A 148 -6.59 -8.99 -8.76
C ASN A 148 -5.79 -9.49 -7.55
N VAL A 149 -5.92 -8.87 -6.38
CA VAL A 149 -5.15 -9.22 -5.18
C VAL A 149 -5.71 -10.50 -4.54
N LEU A 150 -4.81 -11.43 -4.20
CA LEU A 150 -5.16 -12.70 -3.57
C LEU A 150 -4.92 -12.68 -2.05
N ASP A 151 -4.12 -11.74 -1.57
CA ASP A 151 -3.63 -11.74 -0.20
C ASP A 151 -3.28 -10.33 0.28
N ILE A 152 -4.00 -9.91 1.32
CA ILE A 152 -3.84 -8.63 2.00
C ILE A 152 -3.53 -8.84 3.48
N ALA A 153 -3.11 -10.05 3.88
CA ALA A 153 -2.83 -10.35 5.27
C ALA A 153 -1.82 -9.35 5.85
N ARG A 154 -2.10 -8.85 7.05
CA ARG A 154 -1.29 -7.86 7.78
C ARG A 154 -1.07 -6.51 7.08
N ILE A 155 -1.82 -6.16 6.03
CA ILE A 155 -1.58 -4.93 5.26
C ILE A 155 -1.54 -3.67 6.14
N PHE A 156 -2.33 -3.59 7.21
CA PHE A 156 -2.33 -2.51 8.22
C PHE A 156 -2.01 -2.99 9.64
N HIS A 157 -1.36 -4.15 9.80
CA HIS A 157 -1.01 -4.67 11.12
C HIS A 157 -0.12 -3.66 11.86
N MET A 158 -0.59 -3.15 13.00
CA MET A 158 0.06 -2.11 13.81
C MET A 158 0.26 -0.77 13.07
N ALA A 159 -0.50 -0.48 12.01
CA ALA A 159 -0.57 0.85 11.39
C ALA A 159 -1.47 1.74 12.25
N THR A 160 -0.93 2.25 13.36
CA THR A 160 -1.72 2.84 14.44
C THR A 160 -2.52 4.09 14.05
N SER A 161 -2.06 4.84 13.03
CA SER A 161 -2.71 6.08 12.58
C SER A 161 -3.69 5.90 11.42
N PHE A 162 -3.76 4.73 10.79
CA PHE A 162 -4.54 4.54 9.56
C PHE A 162 -6.04 4.54 9.84
N ASP A 163 -6.80 5.45 9.21
CA ASP A 163 -8.27 5.53 9.29
C ASP A 163 -8.89 5.99 7.96
N GLN A 164 -8.31 5.61 6.81
CA GLN A 164 -8.81 6.00 5.50
C GLN A 164 -9.86 5.04 4.95
N TYR A 165 -10.86 5.59 4.24
CA TYR A 165 -11.96 4.81 3.69
C TYR A 165 -11.49 3.86 2.58
N ILE A 166 -11.69 2.56 2.82
CA ILE A 166 -11.34 1.46 1.89
C ILE A 166 -12.53 0.52 1.60
N GLY A 167 -13.75 0.93 1.93
CA GLY A 167 -14.96 0.16 1.64
C GLY A 167 -15.22 -0.05 0.13
N SER A 168 -14.59 0.77 -0.73
CA SER A 168 -14.63 0.67 -2.20
C SER A 168 -13.77 -0.46 -2.77
N TRP A 169 -12.86 -1.04 -1.99
CA TRP A 169 -11.96 -2.11 -2.45
C TRP A 169 -12.74 -3.37 -2.87
N VAL A 170 -12.41 -3.89 -4.06
CA VAL A 170 -13.00 -5.14 -4.58
C VAL A 170 -12.18 -6.32 -4.06
N VAL A 171 -12.54 -6.83 -2.87
CA VAL A 171 -11.81 -7.92 -2.20
C VAL A 171 -12.35 -9.33 -2.50
N SER A 172 -13.24 -9.48 -3.48
CA SER A 172 -13.92 -10.76 -3.77
C SER A 172 -12.97 -11.90 -4.15
N ASN A 173 -11.74 -11.62 -4.60
CA ASN A 173 -10.73 -12.63 -4.93
C ASN A 173 -9.76 -12.94 -3.77
N VAL A 174 -9.79 -12.16 -2.69
CA VAL A 174 -8.86 -12.26 -1.56
C VAL A 174 -9.13 -13.55 -0.78
N ARG A 175 -8.06 -14.28 -0.48
CA ARG A 175 -8.10 -15.55 0.25
C ARG A 175 -7.57 -15.44 1.68
N ARG A 176 -6.69 -14.49 1.96
CA ARG A 176 -6.05 -14.32 3.27
C ARG A 176 -6.28 -12.89 3.77
N THR A 177 -7.04 -12.78 4.84
CA THR A 177 -7.41 -11.53 5.53
C THR A 177 -6.94 -11.55 7.00
N ASP A 178 -6.00 -12.43 7.33
CA ASP A 178 -5.43 -12.56 8.67
C ASP A 178 -4.79 -11.24 9.12
N SER A 179 -5.14 -10.79 10.33
CA SER A 179 -4.51 -9.66 11.01
C SER A 179 -4.46 -8.34 10.21
N ILE A 180 -5.39 -8.09 9.27
CA ILE A 180 -5.38 -6.86 8.46
C ILE A 180 -5.27 -5.61 9.33
N PHE A 181 -6.12 -5.50 10.36
CA PHE A 181 -6.22 -4.36 11.27
C PHE A 181 -5.76 -4.71 12.69
N GLU A 182 -4.98 -5.79 12.88
CA GLU A 182 -4.48 -6.13 14.21
C GLU A 182 -3.61 -4.98 14.75
N GLY A 183 -4.06 -4.30 15.80
CA GLY A 183 -3.42 -3.12 16.37
C GLY A 183 -3.52 -1.84 15.54
N ALA A 184 -4.36 -1.78 14.49
CA ALA A 184 -4.71 -0.54 13.83
C ALA A 184 -5.70 0.24 14.71
N ARG A 185 -5.16 0.95 15.70
CA ARG A 185 -5.93 1.45 16.86
C ARG A 185 -7.04 2.44 16.49
N LEU A 186 -6.84 3.25 15.45
CA LEU A 186 -7.79 4.29 15.02
C LEU A 186 -8.78 3.85 13.95
N PHE A 187 -8.56 2.70 13.29
CA PHE A 187 -9.35 2.31 12.13
C PHE A 187 -10.82 2.05 12.49
N ASN A 188 -11.74 2.82 11.90
CA ASN A 188 -13.18 2.66 12.08
C ASN A 188 -13.99 2.92 10.80
N GLN A 189 -13.42 2.67 9.63
CA GLN A 189 -14.09 2.96 8.35
C GLN A 189 -15.03 1.84 7.91
N ASP A 190 -16.15 2.23 7.30
CA ASP A 190 -17.15 1.29 6.80
C ASP A 190 -16.58 0.37 5.70
N ILE A 191 -16.52 -0.92 6.01
CA ILE A 191 -16.09 -2.02 5.13
C ILE A 191 -17.20 -3.07 4.98
N ARG A 192 -18.45 -2.73 5.30
CA ARG A 192 -19.60 -3.64 5.18
C ARG A 192 -19.77 -4.22 3.78
N SER A 193 -19.39 -3.44 2.76
CA SER A 193 -19.47 -3.81 1.35
C SER A 193 -18.44 -4.84 0.88
N TRP A 194 -17.45 -5.20 1.70
CA TRP A 194 -16.46 -6.19 1.33
C TRP A 194 -17.09 -7.58 1.13
N ASP A 195 -16.90 -8.16 -0.06
CA ASP A 195 -17.22 -9.55 -0.32
C ASP A 195 -16.08 -10.46 0.15
N VAL A 196 -16.19 -10.98 1.37
CA VAL A 196 -15.21 -11.90 1.96
C VAL A 196 -15.56 -13.38 1.72
N SER A 197 -16.48 -13.69 0.81
CA SER A 197 -16.95 -15.07 0.58
C SER A 197 -15.86 -16.05 0.14
N ASN A 198 -14.74 -15.56 -0.38
CA ASN A 198 -13.56 -16.36 -0.76
C ASN A 198 -12.44 -16.40 0.30
N ALA A 199 -12.61 -15.68 1.41
CA ALA A 199 -11.63 -15.67 2.49
C ALA A 199 -11.52 -17.05 3.14
N ARG A 200 -10.27 -17.48 3.39
CA ARG A 200 -9.94 -18.75 4.05
C ARG A 200 -9.33 -18.56 5.43
N GLY A 201 -8.61 -17.46 5.66
CA GLY A 201 -8.00 -17.11 6.95
C GLY A 201 -8.38 -15.69 7.36
N MET A 202 -8.86 -15.54 8.59
CA MET A 202 -9.35 -14.27 9.16
C MET A 202 -8.88 -14.12 10.61
N LYS A 203 -7.85 -14.84 11.07
CA LYS A 203 -7.47 -14.79 12.49
C LYS A 203 -7.04 -13.37 12.85
N ARG A 204 -7.40 -12.91 14.05
CA ARG A 204 -6.95 -11.65 14.65
C ARG A 204 -7.20 -10.41 13.78
N MET A 205 -8.13 -10.46 12.82
CA MET A 205 -8.34 -9.41 11.82
C MET A 205 -8.51 -8.01 12.45
N PHE A 206 -9.19 -7.92 13.60
CA PHE A 206 -9.42 -6.69 14.37
C PHE A 206 -8.85 -6.77 15.79
N ARG A 207 -7.91 -7.69 16.06
CA ARG A 207 -7.36 -7.84 17.41
C ARG A 207 -6.67 -6.54 17.83
N ASN A 208 -7.05 -5.96 18.97
CA ASN A 208 -6.59 -4.65 19.44
C ASN A 208 -6.90 -3.45 18.50
N ALA A 209 -7.88 -3.57 17.59
CA ALA A 209 -8.41 -2.43 16.83
C ALA A 209 -9.43 -1.69 17.73
N HIS A 210 -8.94 -0.80 18.58
CA HIS A 210 -9.69 -0.21 19.70
C HIS A 210 -10.83 0.75 19.32
N CYS A 211 -10.95 1.16 18.06
CA CYS A 211 -12.01 2.05 17.61
C CYS A 211 -12.98 1.37 16.64
N PHE A 212 -12.80 0.09 16.32
CA PHE A 212 -13.56 -0.57 15.27
C PHE A 212 -14.96 -0.99 15.76
N ASP A 213 -15.99 -0.31 15.25
CA ASP A 213 -17.41 -0.51 15.60
C ASP A 213 -18.33 -0.55 14.35
N GLN A 214 -17.84 -1.11 13.24
CA GLN A 214 -18.60 -1.16 11.98
C GLN A 214 -19.43 -2.44 11.85
N ASP A 215 -20.65 -2.32 11.29
CA ASP A 215 -21.52 -3.46 11.01
C ASP A 215 -20.99 -4.31 9.84
N ILE A 216 -20.41 -5.45 10.18
CA ILE A 216 -19.95 -6.48 9.26
C ILE A 216 -20.77 -7.77 9.33
N GLY A 217 -21.97 -7.71 9.92
CA GLY A 217 -22.86 -8.87 10.08
C GLY A 217 -23.35 -9.48 8.76
N SER A 218 -23.24 -8.73 7.64
CA SER A 218 -23.60 -9.23 6.30
C SER A 218 -22.49 -10.03 5.61
N TRP A 219 -21.31 -10.17 6.20
CA TRP A 219 -20.21 -10.90 5.59
C TRP A 219 -20.50 -12.41 5.49
N ASN A 220 -20.36 -12.96 4.29
CA ASN A 220 -20.39 -14.41 4.10
C ASN A 220 -19.05 -15.02 4.49
N VAL A 221 -19.02 -15.65 5.67
CA VAL A 221 -17.81 -16.26 6.23
C VAL A 221 -17.75 -17.80 6.11
N SER A 222 -18.61 -18.40 5.29
CA SER A 222 -18.76 -19.86 5.17
C SER A 222 -17.49 -20.61 4.73
N ARG A 223 -16.53 -19.94 4.07
CA ARG A 223 -15.26 -20.53 3.62
C ARG A 223 -14.08 -20.29 4.56
N VAL A 224 -14.27 -19.51 5.62
CA VAL A 224 -13.22 -19.17 6.57
C VAL A 224 -12.91 -20.39 7.44
N ARG A 225 -11.63 -20.74 7.54
CA ARG A 225 -11.14 -21.90 8.30
C ARG A 225 -10.59 -21.50 9.67
N THR A 226 -10.19 -20.24 9.85
CA THR A 226 -9.61 -19.73 11.10
C THR A 226 -10.14 -18.35 11.44
N MET A 227 -10.79 -18.25 12.61
CA MET A 227 -11.38 -17.03 13.17
C MET A 227 -10.88 -16.72 14.59
N GLU A 228 -9.77 -17.32 15.00
CA GLU A 228 -9.21 -17.13 16.34
C GLU A 228 -8.95 -15.64 16.61
N GLY A 229 -9.56 -15.14 17.69
CA GLY A 229 -9.29 -13.80 18.22
C GLY A 229 -9.62 -12.64 17.29
N ILE A 230 -10.57 -12.78 16.36
CA ILE A 230 -10.95 -11.71 15.41
C ILE A 230 -11.15 -10.37 16.13
N PHE A 231 -11.92 -10.36 17.22
CA PHE A 231 -12.31 -9.15 17.96
C PHE A 231 -11.68 -9.04 19.35
N THR A 232 -10.59 -9.77 19.64
CA THR A 232 -9.96 -9.67 20.95
C THR A 232 -9.47 -8.23 21.18
N ASN A 233 -10.00 -7.54 22.20
CA ASN A 233 -9.73 -6.13 22.52
C ASN A 233 -10.10 -5.11 21.42
N ALA A 234 -11.11 -5.41 20.61
CA ALA A 234 -11.81 -4.42 19.79
C ALA A 234 -13.07 -3.94 20.56
N TYR A 235 -13.37 -2.65 20.51
CA TYR A 235 -14.54 -2.02 21.14
C TYR A 235 -14.81 -0.64 20.53
#